data_AF-A0A8I2Z4B7-F1
#
_entry.id   AF-A0A8I2Z4B7-F1
#
_cell.length_a   1.000
_cell.length_b   1.000
_cell.length_c   1.000
_cell.angle_alpha   90.00
_cell.angle_beta   90.00
_cell.angle_gamma   90.00
#
_symmetry.space_group_name_H-M   'P 1'
#
loop_
_entity.id
_entity.type
_entity.pdbx_description
1 polymer ?
#
loop_
_entity_poly.entity_id
_entity_poly.type
_entity_poly.pdbx_seq_one_letter_code
_entity_poly.pdbx_strand_id
1 'polypeptide(L)'
;MADLATCRPLTRDSVIEAQALIKPLVHLTPVLTNKTLDELASTPRHDASLTGTKWQGRTPAKPTLRLYFKCENLQRIGAFKARGAFHAIERLKLEPGWREGGGAQRGVVTHSSGNHAQALALAARESSIPAHIVMPSRLHERRA
;
A
#
# COMPACT_ATOMS: atom_id res chain seq x y z
N MET A 1 -20.83 10.27 5.80
CA MET A 1 -19.49 10.02 6.38
C MET A 1 -19.58 8.76 7.21
N ALA A 2 -18.51 7.96 7.32
CA ALA A 2 -18.53 6.75 8.15
C ALA A 2 -18.76 7.11 9.63
N ASP A 3 -19.54 6.30 10.34
CA ASP A 3 -19.76 6.47 11.77
C ASP A 3 -18.47 6.13 12.54
N LEU A 4 -17.86 7.13 13.17
CA LEU A 4 -16.61 6.98 13.92
C LEU A 4 -16.76 6.01 15.09
N ALA A 5 -17.96 5.84 15.65
CA ALA A 5 -18.21 4.85 16.70
C ALA A 5 -18.06 3.40 16.20
N THR A 6 -18.19 3.18 14.90
CA THR A 6 -18.01 1.86 14.25
C THR A 6 -16.62 1.67 13.63
N CYS A 7 -15.84 2.75 13.52
CA CYS A 7 -14.47 2.68 13.03
C CYS A 7 -13.56 2.07 14.10
N ARG A 8 -13.00 0.90 13.82
CA ARG A 8 -11.98 0.31 14.70
C ARG A 8 -10.75 1.23 14.78
N PRO A 9 -10.13 1.38 15.96
CA PRO A 9 -8.94 2.20 16.11
C PRO A 9 -7.78 1.61 15.31
N LEU A 10 -7.03 2.46 14.63
CA LEU A 10 -5.81 2.07 13.92
C LEU A 10 -4.66 1.94 14.93
N THR A 11 -4.59 0.77 15.56
CA THR A 11 -3.53 0.42 16.51
C THR A 11 -2.50 -0.51 15.88
N ARG A 12 -1.33 -0.64 16.51
CA ARG A 12 -0.33 -1.64 16.11
C ARG A 12 -0.92 -3.05 16.05
N ASP A 13 -1.72 -3.41 17.04
CA ASP A 13 -2.33 -4.73 17.13
C ASP A 13 -3.31 -4.97 15.97
N SER A 14 -4.10 -3.95 15.59
CA SER A 14 -4.99 -4.04 14.43
C SER A 14 -4.24 -4.32 13.11
N VAL A 15 -3.02 -3.79 12.97
CA VAL A 15 -2.16 -4.04 11.79
C VAL A 15 -1.59 -5.45 11.81
N ILE A 16 -1.23 -5.97 12.99
CA ILE A 16 -0.75 -7.35 13.16
C ILE A 16 -1.86 -8.35 12.84
N GLU A 17 -3.07 -8.12 13.35
CA GLU A 17 -4.26 -8.91 13.04
C GLU A 17 -4.56 -8.90 11.54
N ALA A 18 -4.56 -7.72 10.92
CA ALA A 18 -4.77 -7.58 9.48
C ALA A 18 -3.70 -8.35 8.68
N GLN A 19 -2.44 -8.28 9.10
CA GLN A 19 -1.33 -9.00 8.47
C GLN A 19 -1.50 -10.53 8.59
N ALA A 20 -1.92 -11.03 9.76
CA ALA A 20 -2.16 -12.45 9.97
C ALA A 20 -3.27 -12.97 9.05
N LEU A 21 -4.36 -12.20 8.92
CA LEU A 21 -5.52 -12.56 8.09
C LEU A 21 -5.15 -12.67 6.60
N ILE A 22 -4.35 -11.74 6.08
CA ILE A 22 -4.03 -11.71 4.64
C ILE A 22 -2.72 -12.40 4.27
N LYS A 23 -1.95 -12.90 5.26
CA LYS A 23 -0.64 -13.54 5.04
C LYS A 23 -0.63 -14.59 3.92
N PRO A 24 -1.62 -15.51 3.78
CA PRO A 24 -1.61 -16.48 2.69
C PRO A 24 -2.01 -15.89 1.33
N LEU A 25 -2.52 -14.66 1.29
CA LEU A 25 -3.12 -14.03 0.11
C LEU A 25 -2.21 -12.96 -0.51
N VAL A 26 -1.07 -12.64 0.10
CA VAL A 26 -0.17 -11.57 -0.37
C VAL A 26 1.28 -12.00 -0.36
N HIS A 27 2.10 -11.40 -1.22
CA HIS A 27 3.53 -11.66 -1.23
C HIS A 27 4.23 -11.02 -0.03
N LEU A 28 5.20 -11.75 0.53
CA LEU A 28 6.28 -11.16 1.32
C LEU A 28 7.27 -10.52 0.35
N THR A 29 7.05 -9.25 0.04
CA THR A 29 7.89 -8.48 -0.88
C THR A 29 9.29 -8.28 -0.31
N PRO A 30 10.34 -8.30 -1.16
CA PRO A 30 11.71 -8.14 -0.69
C PRO A 30 11.96 -6.73 -0.14
N VAL A 31 13.03 -6.63 0.62
CA VAL A 31 13.67 -5.36 0.97
C VAL A 31 15.00 -5.34 0.24
N LEU A 32 15.16 -4.40 -0.68
CA LEU A 32 16.39 -4.25 -1.46
C LEU A 32 17.22 -3.07 -0.94
N THR A 33 18.51 -3.10 -1.22
CA THR A 33 19.44 -1.99 -0.96
C THR A 33 20.15 -1.62 -2.26
N ASN A 34 20.74 -0.43 -2.31
CA ASN A 34 21.48 0.00 -3.49
C ASN A 34 22.71 0.81 -3.06
N LYS A 35 23.90 0.26 -3.32
CA LYS A 35 25.18 0.86 -2.91
C LYS A 35 25.38 2.26 -3.51
N THR A 36 25.03 2.46 -4.77
CA THR A 36 25.17 3.77 -5.43
C THR A 36 24.28 4.83 -4.76
N LEU A 37 23.04 4.48 -4.41
CA LEU A 37 22.14 5.39 -3.71
C LEU A 37 22.59 5.65 -2.26
N ASP A 38 23.15 4.65 -1.59
CA ASP A 38 23.75 4.81 -0.25
C ASP A 38 24.94 5.78 -0.28
N GLU A 39 25.84 5.62 -1.25
CA GLU A 39 26.99 6.50 -1.46
C GLU A 39 26.56 7.93 -1.79
N LEU A 40 25.59 8.08 -2.69
CA LEU A 40 25.06 9.39 -3.06
C LEU A 40 24.40 10.08 -1.85
N ALA A 41 23.61 9.36 -1.06
CA ALA A 41 22.97 9.90 0.14
C ALA A 41 23.99 10.21 1.26
N SER A 42 25.10 9.47 1.31
CA SER A 42 26.18 9.66 2.29
C SER A 42 27.20 10.72 1.87
N THR A 43 27.08 11.29 0.66
CA THR A 43 28.04 12.26 0.14
C THR A 43 27.99 13.54 0.99
N PRO A 44 29.10 13.91 1.66
CA PRO A 44 29.15 15.14 2.44
C PRO A 44 28.92 16.36 1.56
N ARG A 45 28.19 17.33 2.11
CA ARG A 45 28.05 18.64 1.48
C ARG A 45 29.35 19.43 1.59
N HIS A 46 29.66 20.24 0.59
CA HIS A 46 30.79 21.17 0.65
C HIS A 46 30.43 22.42 1.46
N ASP A 47 31.42 23.06 2.09
CA ASP A 47 31.24 24.32 2.84
C ASP A 47 30.52 25.39 2.00
N ALA A 48 30.84 25.46 0.70
CA ALA A 48 30.19 26.36 -0.26
C ALA A 48 28.67 26.15 -0.37
N SER A 49 28.17 24.94 -0.10
CA SER A 49 26.72 24.65 -0.13
C SER A 49 25.98 25.14 1.12
N LEU A 50 26.70 25.60 2.15
CA LEU A 50 26.12 26.18 3.37
C LEU A 50 26.01 27.70 3.30
N THR A 51 26.71 28.36 2.37
CA THR A 51 26.63 29.80 2.14
C THR A 51 25.18 30.22 1.84
N GLY A 52 24.69 31.25 2.54
CA GLY A 52 23.31 31.74 2.37
C GLY A 52 22.24 30.88 3.04
N THR A 53 22.62 29.81 3.76
CA THR A 53 21.70 29.01 4.57
C THR A 53 21.84 29.37 6.05
N LYS A 54 20.85 29.00 6.88
CA LYS A 54 20.93 29.13 8.36
C LYS A 54 22.07 28.34 9.02
N TRP A 55 22.82 27.55 8.25
CA TRP A 55 23.92 26.71 8.70
C TRP A 55 25.29 27.23 8.27
N GLN A 56 25.36 28.44 7.68
CA GLN A 56 26.60 29.07 7.28
C GLN A 56 27.60 29.17 8.45
N GLY A 57 28.88 28.93 8.16
CA GLY A 57 29.96 28.95 9.16
C GLY A 57 30.06 27.67 10.02
N ARG A 58 29.21 26.68 9.78
CA ARG A 58 29.33 25.36 10.43
C ARG A 58 30.07 24.36 9.54
N THR A 59 30.71 23.37 10.16
CA THR A 59 31.29 22.23 9.44
C THR A 59 30.18 21.38 8.81
N PRO A 60 30.25 21.05 7.50
CA PRO A 60 29.27 20.17 6.88
C PRO A 60 29.24 18.78 7.52
N ALA A 61 28.02 18.24 7.63
CA ALA A 61 27.83 16.89 8.10
C ALA A 61 28.44 15.87 7.13
N LYS A 62 29.00 14.79 7.69
CA LYS A 62 29.49 13.62 6.95
C LYS A 62 28.65 12.39 7.33
N PRO A 63 27.39 12.30 6.87
CA PRO A 63 26.50 11.22 7.27
C PRO A 63 26.88 9.91 6.58
N THR A 64 26.64 8.79 7.25
CA THR A 64 26.65 7.46 6.63
C THR A 64 25.22 6.95 6.63
N LEU A 65 24.60 6.89 5.46
CA LEU A 65 23.21 6.49 5.28
C LEU A 65 23.12 5.13 4.57
N ARG A 66 22.15 4.32 5.00
CA ARG A 66 21.79 3.05 4.35
C ARG A 66 20.31 3.08 4.01
N LEU A 67 19.99 2.95 2.73
CA LEU A 67 18.64 3.00 2.21
C LEU A 67 18.10 1.59 1.97
N TYR A 68 16.87 1.38 2.43
CA TYR A 68 16.16 0.12 2.29
C TYR A 68 14.86 0.37 1.52
N PHE A 69 14.66 -0.37 0.44
CA PHE A 69 13.51 -0.24 -0.44
C PHE A 69 12.54 -1.39 -0.20
N LYS A 70 11.37 -1.10 0.37
CA LYS A 70 10.27 -2.08 0.47
C LYS A 70 9.54 -2.18 -0.87
N CYS A 71 9.79 -3.24 -1.62
CA CYS A 71 9.38 -3.36 -3.02
C CYS A 71 7.92 -3.78 -3.20
N GLU A 72 6.98 -2.92 -2.82
CA GLU A 72 5.54 -3.16 -3.04
C GLU A 72 5.11 -3.12 -4.52
N ASN A 73 5.98 -2.68 -5.43
CA ASN A 73 5.82 -2.87 -6.87
C ASN A 73 5.90 -4.35 -7.30
N LEU A 74 6.42 -5.23 -6.46
CA LEU A 74 6.45 -6.69 -6.65
C LEU A 74 5.32 -7.42 -5.91
N GLN A 75 4.43 -6.65 -5.27
CA GLN A 75 3.21 -7.21 -4.71
C GLN A 75 2.28 -7.66 -5.85
N ARG A 76 1.30 -8.50 -5.52
CA ARG A 76 0.16 -8.79 -6.39
C ARG A 76 -0.42 -7.48 -6.96
N ILE A 77 -0.82 -7.51 -8.23
CA ILE A 77 -1.23 -6.34 -9.04
C ILE A 77 -0.17 -5.23 -9.20
N GLY A 78 1.08 -5.48 -8.80
CA GLY A 78 2.19 -4.53 -8.93
C GLY A 78 2.12 -3.35 -7.96
N ALA A 79 1.38 -3.45 -6.86
CA ALA A 79 1.26 -2.39 -5.85
C ALA A 79 0.78 -2.88 -4.48
N PHE A 80 1.06 -2.10 -3.43
CA PHE A 80 0.65 -2.39 -2.05
C PHE A 80 -0.86 -2.53 -1.83
N LYS A 81 -1.68 -1.99 -2.76
CA LYS A 81 -3.14 -1.94 -2.62
C LYS A 81 -3.79 -3.32 -2.57
N ALA A 82 -3.12 -4.37 -3.05
CA ALA A 82 -3.57 -5.75 -2.86
C ALA A 82 -3.83 -6.05 -1.37
N ARG A 83 -2.95 -5.59 -0.46
CA ARG A 83 -3.05 -5.87 0.97
C ARG A 83 -4.38 -5.40 1.55
N GLY A 84 -4.74 -4.15 1.28
CA GLY A 84 -5.99 -3.56 1.77
C GLY A 84 -7.23 -4.21 1.16
N ALA A 85 -7.19 -4.56 -0.14
CA ALA A 85 -8.31 -5.21 -0.80
C ALA A 85 -8.58 -6.61 -0.26
N PHE A 86 -7.54 -7.45 -0.12
CA PHE A 86 -7.67 -8.77 0.50
C PHE A 86 -8.14 -8.66 1.95
N HIS A 87 -7.60 -7.70 2.72
CA HIS A 87 -8.02 -7.50 4.09
C HIS A 87 -9.50 -7.13 4.18
N ALA A 88 -9.98 -6.21 3.33
CA ALA A 88 -11.37 -5.80 3.32
C ALA A 88 -12.32 -6.96 2.98
N ILE A 89 -11.99 -7.77 1.96
CA ILE A 89 -12.81 -8.92 1.57
C ILE A 89 -12.85 -10.00 2.66
N GLU A 90 -11.69 -10.37 3.22
CA GLU A 90 -11.65 -11.36 4.30
C GLU A 90 -12.39 -10.87 5.56
N ARG A 91 -12.33 -9.56 5.85
CA ARG A 91 -13.10 -8.96 6.93
C ARG A 91 -14.61 -9.04 6.71
N LEU A 92 -15.09 -8.77 5.49
CA LEU A 92 -16.52 -8.90 5.16
C LEU A 92 -16.99 -10.36 5.31
N LYS A 93 -16.16 -11.33 4.92
CA LYS A 93 -16.49 -12.76 5.09
C LYS A 93 -16.63 -13.18 6.56
N LEU A 94 -15.95 -12.49 7.47
CA LEU A 94 -16.02 -12.71 8.92
C LEU A 94 -17.10 -11.87 9.62
N GLU A 95 -17.73 -10.92 8.91
CA GLU A 95 -18.77 -10.07 9.49
C GLU A 95 -20.06 -10.87 9.72
N PRO A 96 -20.57 -10.95 10.96
CA PRO A 96 -21.78 -11.72 11.27
C PRO A 96 -22.98 -11.26 10.44
N GLY A 97 -23.69 -12.19 9.81
CA GLY A 97 -24.89 -11.88 9.02
C GLY A 97 -24.59 -11.34 7.61
N TRP A 98 -23.34 -11.03 7.26
CA TRP A 98 -23.01 -10.49 5.93
C TRP A 98 -23.26 -11.52 4.83
N ARG A 99 -22.89 -12.79 5.07
CA ARG A 99 -23.13 -13.88 4.12
C ARG A 99 -24.60 -14.24 4.05
N GLU A 100 -25.25 -14.40 5.19
CA GLU A 100 -26.66 -14.74 5.31
C GLU A 100 -27.56 -13.66 4.69
N GLY A 101 -27.17 -12.39 4.81
CA GLY A 101 -27.83 -11.25 4.18
C GLY A 101 -27.62 -11.12 2.67
N GLY A 102 -26.94 -12.08 2.04
CA GLY A 102 -26.69 -12.12 0.61
C GLY A 102 -25.52 -11.24 0.14
N GLY A 103 -24.61 -10.84 1.03
CA GLY A 103 -23.49 -9.97 0.71
C GLY A 103 -22.56 -10.55 -0.37
N ALA A 104 -22.36 -11.87 -0.37
CA ALA A 104 -21.55 -12.55 -1.38
C ALA A 104 -22.16 -12.44 -2.79
N GLN A 105 -23.50 -12.47 -2.91
CA GLN A 105 -24.21 -12.36 -4.19
C GLN A 105 -24.34 -10.90 -4.64
N ARG A 106 -24.51 -9.96 -3.70
CA ARG A 106 -24.55 -8.52 -4.00
C ARG A 106 -23.20 -7.97 -4.45
N GLY A 107 -22.11 -8.62 -4.03
CA GLY A 107 -20.77 -8.24 -4.43
C GLY A 107 -20.23 -7.01 -3.71
N VAL A 108 -19.11 -6.52 -4.22
CA VAL A 108 -18.41 -5.32 -3.74
C VAL A 108 -18.32 -4.27 -4.82
N VAL A 109 -18.30 -3.00 -4.42
CA VAL A 109 -18.20 -1.87 -5.34
C VAL A 109 -17.06 -0.94 -4.92
N THR A 110 -16.35 -0.39 -5.91
CA THR A 110 -15.40 0.71 -5.69
C THR A 110 -15.34 1.64 -6.90
N HIS A 111 -14.78 2.83 -6.71
CA HIS A 111 -14.35 3.69 -7.80
C HIS A 111 -12.82 3.81 -7.78
N SER A 112 -12.16 3.48 -8.88
CA SER A 112 -10.72 3.69 -9.01
C SER A 112 -10.26 3.58 -10.44
N SER A 113 -9.32 4.43 -10.83
CA SER A 113 -8.69 4.45 -12.16
C SER A 113 -7.52 3.47 -12.32
N GLY A 114 -7.09 2.75 -11.28
CA GLY A 114 -5.82 2.00 -11.35
C GLY A 114 -5.63 0.96 -10.25
N ASN A 115 -4.56 1.08 -9.46
CA ASN A 115 -4.10 0.01 -8.56
C ASN A 115 -5.18 -0.51 -7.59
N HIS A 116 -6.14 0.31 -7.15
CA HIS A 116 -7.20 -0.17 -6.26
C HIS A 116 -8.27 -0.97 -7.02
N ALA A 117 -8.60 -0.56 -8.25
CA ALA A 117 -9.47 -1.34 -9.14
C ALA A 117 -8.91 -2.74 -9.35
N GLN A 118 -7.63 -2.85 -9.73
CA GLN A 118 -6.98 -4.15 -9.92
C GLN A 118 -6.94 -4.96 -8.62
N ALA A 119 -6.65 -4.32 -7.49
CA ALA A 119 -6.59 -4.98 -6.19
C ALA A 119 -7.95 -5.57 -5.76
N LEU A 120 -9.02 -4.79 -5.87
CA LEU A 120 -10.37 -5.26 -5.52
C LEU A 120 -10.85 -6.33 -6.49
N ALA A 121 -10.64 -6.14 -7.80
CA ALA A 121 -10.98 -7.14 -8.82
C ALA A 121 -10.32 -8.49 -8.51
N LEU A 122 -9.03 -8.48 -8.18
CA LEU A 122 -8.27 -9.69 -7.85
C LEU A 122 -8.79 -10.35 -6.57
N ALA A 123 -8.99 -9.58 -5.50
CA ALA A 123 -9.44 -10.12 -4.22
C ALA A 123 -10.86 -10.70 -4.28
N ALA A 124 -11.77 -10.02 -4.99
CA ALA A 124 -13.14 -10.45 -5.18
C ALA A 124 -13.21 -11.71 -6.06
N ARG A 125 -12.45 -11.76 -7.16
CA ARG A 125 -12.35 -12.95 -8.02
C ARG A 125 -11.93 -14.20 -7.25
N GLU A 126 -10.92 -14.09 -6.39
CA GLU A 126 -10.41 -15.23 -5.61
C GLU A 126 -11.32 -15.64 -4.46
N SER A 127 -12.21 -14.74 -4.05
CA SER A 127 -13.24 -15.02 -3.05
C SER A 127 -14.58 -15.44 -3.66
N SER A 128 -14.66 -15.57 -5.00
CA SER A 128 -15.90 -15.83 -5.74
C SER A 128 -17.01 -14.82 -5.44
N ILE A 129 -16.64 -13.54 -5.32
CA ILE A 129 -17.56 -12.42 -5.06
C ILE A 129 -17.58 -11.50 -6.30
N PRO A 130 -18.77 -11.06 -6.78
CA PRO A 130 -18.84 -10.07 -7.86
C PRO A 130 -18.17 -8.75 -7.47
N ALA A 131 -17.44 -8.13 -8.41
CA ALA A 131 -16.85 -6.81 -8.23
C ALA A 131 -17.34 -5.83 -9.28
N HIS A 132 -17.88 -4.71 -8.82
CA HIS A 132 -18.31 -3.59 -9.66
C HIS A 132 -17.33 -2.43 -9.49
N ILE A 133 -16.64 -2.07 -10.57
CA ILE A 133 -15.55 -1.08 -10.52
C ILE A 133 -15.88 0.07 -11.46
N VAL A 134 -16.06 1.25 -10.88
CA VAL A 134 -16.26 2.49 -11.64
C VAL A 134 -14.90 3.09 -11.99
N MET A 135 -14.64 3.22 -13.29
CA MET A 135 -13.40 3.79 -13.82
C MET A 135 -13.73 5.04 -14.66
N PRO A 136 -12.91 6.11 -14.62
CA PRO A 136 -13.10 7.27 -15.51
C PRO A 136 -12.90 6.87 -16.97
N SER A 137 -13.67 7.50 -17.87
CA SER A 137 -13.68 7.19 -19.31
C SER A 137 -12.39 7.52 -20.05
N ARG A 138 -11.58 8.45 -19.54
CA ARG A 138 -10.25 8.78 -20.10
C ARG A 138 -9.17 8.20 -19.21
N LEU A 139 -8.74 6.99 -19.55
CA LEU A 139 -7.57 6.38 -18.93
C LEU A 139 -6.53 6.04 -19.98
N HIS A 140 -5.27 6.28 -19.64
CA HIS A 140 -4.16 5.81 -20.44
C HIS A 140 -4.14 4.28 -20.35
N GLU A 141 -4.39 3.61 -21.47
CA GLU A 141 -4.27 2.16 -21.54
C GLU A 141 -2.83 1.75 -21.20
N ARG A 142 -2.67 0.78 -20.31
CA ARG A 142 -1.39 0.10 -20.17
C ARG A 142 -1.24 -0.80 -21.38
N ARG A 143 -0.39 -0.38 -22.34
CA ARG A 143 0.08 -1.28 -23.39
C ARG A 143 0.87 -2.40 -22.71
N ALA A 144 0.43 -3.64 -22.94
CA ALA A 144 1.14 -4.85 -22.53
C ALA A 144 2.40 -5.03 -23.37
#